data_AF-A0A810BQU6-F1
#
_entry.id   AF-A0A810BQU6-F1
#
_cell.length_a   1.000
_cell.length_b   1.000
_cell.length_c   1.000
_cell.angle_alpha   90.00
_cell.angle_beta   90.00
_cell.angle_gamma   90.00
#
_symmetry.space_group_name_H-M   'P 1'
#
loop_
_entity.id
_entity.type
_entity.pdbx_description
1 polymer ?
#
loop_
_entity_poly.entity_id
_entity_poly.type
_entity_poly.pdbx_seq_one_letter_code
_entity_poly.pdbx_strand_id
1 'polypeptide(L)'
;MSLPKRGRKIQSVSGNSRPYGATDLGSAEFAREIAEALHKDFGGTHAAIKRVVALTNANERAVKNWFSAKNGPTGRHLVDLVRTSDEVLEAVLRLSGRSDLILAKKLGDSKQTLIKMLNLIGELQG
;
A
#
# COMPACT_ATOMS: atom_id res chain seq x y z
N MET A 1 -56.14 15.28 25.61
CA MET A 1 -55.80 13.84 25.57
C MET A 1 -54.55 13.69 24.71
N SER A 2 -53.43 13.29 25.32
CA SER A 2 -52.08 13.43 24.76
C SER A 2 -51.56 12.10 24.20
N LEU A 3 -50.92 12.12 23.03
CA LEU A 3 -50.26 10.95 22.44
C LEU A 3 -48.97 10.59 23.23
N PRO A 4 -48.67 9.30 23.46
CA PRO A 4 -47.45 8.93 24.17
C PRO A 4 -46.23 9.06 23.23
N LYS A 5 -45.36 10.02 23.52
CA LYS A 5 -44.01 10.09 22.94
C LYS A 5 -43.12 9.03 23.59
N ARG A 6 -43.20 7.79 23.10
CA ARG A 6 -42.16 6.78 23.35
C ARG A 6 -41.72 6.17 22.02
N GLY A 7 -41.07 7.02 21.22
CA GLY A 7 -40.33 6.60 20.04
C GLY A 7 -39.10 5.78 20.47
N ARG A 8 -39.01 4.57 19.91
CA ARG A 8 -37.90 3.63 19.95
C ARG A 8 -36.52 4.32 20.04
N LYS A 9 -35.82 4.17 21.17
CA LYS A 9 -34.36 4.32 21.24
C LYS A 9 -33.69 3.07 20.64
N ILE A 10 -33.83 2.87 19.33
CA ILE A 10 -32.91 2.00 18.59
C ILE A 10 -31.80 2.93 18.13
N GLN A 11 -30.82 3.19 18.99
CA GLN A 11 -29.55 3.67 18.49
C GLN A 11 -28.93 2.49 17.76
N SER A 12 -28.70 2.61 16.45
CA SER A 12 -27.76 1.71 15.79
C SER A 12 -26.45 1.82 16.55
N VAL A 13 -25.97 0.69 17.07
CA VAL A 13 -24.62 0.63 17.61
C VAL A 13 -23.71 1.20 16.52
N SER A 14 -23.03 2.30 16.84
CA SER A 14 -22.02 2.91 15.98
C SER A 14 -21.13 1.81 15.42
N GLY A 15 -21.04 1.72 14.08
CA GLY A 15 -20.30 0.70 13.34
C GLY A 15 -18.77 0.74 13.52
N ASN A 16 -18.28 1.37 14.59
CA ASN A 16 -16.88 1.42 14.96
C ASN A 16 -16.47 0.37 16.01
N SER A 17 -17.37 -0.53 16.40
CA SER A 17 -16.99 -1.72 17.18
C SER A 17 -16.30 -2.74 16.27
N ARG A 18 -15.02 -2.47 15.96
CA ARG A 18 -14.15 -3.46 15.31
C ARG A 18 -13.90 -4.59 16.32
N PRO A 19 -14.22 -5.85 15.99
CA PRO A 19 -13.95 -6.96 16.87
C PRO A 19 -12.42 -7.12 16.99
N TYR A 20 -11.91 -6.78 18.16
CA TYR A 20 -10.53 -6.99 18.55
C TYR A 20 -10.34 -8.50 18.74
N GLY A 21 -9.45 -9.16 17.99
CA GLY A 21 -9.19 -10.58 18.26
C GLY A 21 -8.21 -11.33 17.34
N ALA A 22 -8.25 -11.13 16.02
CA ALA A 22 -7.35 -11.89 15.12
C ALA A 22 -7.10 -11.19 13.77
N THR A 23 -8.12 -10.50 13.23
CA THR A 23 -8.01 -9.68 12.00
C THR A 23 -7.14 -8.44 12.19
N ASP A 24 -6.97 -7.98 13.43
CA ASP A 24 -6.24 -6.74 13.71
C ASP A 24 -4.73 -6.90 13.49
N LEU A 25 -4.17 -8.05 13.85
CA LEU A 25 -2.75 -8.37 13.64
C LEU A 25 -2.39 -8.40 12.14
N GLY A 26 -3.19 -9.09 11.32
CA GLY A 26 -2.99 -9.11 9.87
C GLY A 26 -3.19 -7.72 9.24
N SER A 27 -4.11 -6.91 9.77
CA SER A 27 -4.30 -5.53 9.31
C SER A 27 -3.17 -4.60 9.70
N ALA A 28 -2.56 -4.80 10.88
CA ALA A 28 -1.43 -4.05 11.38
C ALA A 28 -0.14 -4.43 10.64
N GLU A 29 0.09 -5.71 10.41
CA GLU A 29 1.21 -6.21 9.59
C GLU A 29 1.12 -5.67 8.17
N PHE A 30 -0.06 -5.76 7.54
CA PHE A 30 -0.31 -5.17 6.23
C PHE A 30 -0.02 -3.66 6.21
N ALA A 31 -0.55 -2.90 7.17
CA ALA A 31 -0.32 -1.46 7.24
C ALA A 31 1.17 -1.12 7.42
N ARG A 32 1.91 -1.92 8.20
CA ARG A 32 3.34 -1.73 8.44
C ARG A 32 4.18 -2.03 7.19
N GLU A 33 3.97 -3.16 6.54
CA GLU A 33 4.71 -3.53 5.33
C GLU A 33 4.45 -2.54 4.19
N ILE A 34 3.21 -2.07 4.03
CA ILE A 34 2.89 -1.05 3.04
C ILE A 34 3.54 0.29 3.40
N ALA A 35 3.53 0.70 4.68
CA ALA A 35 4.21 1.91 5.09
C ALA A 35 5.72 1.85 4.78
N GLU A 36 6.37 0.73 5.08
CA GLU A 36 7.79 0.52 4.77
C GLU A 36 8.06 0.59 3.27
N ALA A 37 7.22 -0.05 2.44
CA ALA A 37 7.31 0.04 0.99
C ALA A 37 7.17 1.48 0.47
N LEU A 38 6.20 2.23 1.00
CA LEU A 38 6.01 3.64 0.64
C LEU A 38 7.22 4.51 1.00
N HIS A 39 7.84 4.26 2.16
CA HIS A 39 9.06 4.98 2.56
C HIS A 39 10.26 4.60 1.68
N LYS A 40 10.37 3.35 1.24
CA LYS A 40 11.46 2.91 0.35
C LYS A 40 11.38 3.55 -1.03
N ASP A 41 10.19 3.61 -1.61
CA ASP A 41 10.00 4.11 -2.98
C ASP A 41 9.90 5.64 -3.03
N PHE A 42 9.07 6.24 -2.16
CA PHE A 42 8.77 7.67 -2.24
C PHE A 42 9.52 8.53 -1.20
N GLY A 43 10.08 7.91 -0.15
CA GLY A 43 10.67 8.61 1.00
C GLY A 43 9.64 9.13 2.00
N GLY A 44 10.11 9.68 3.13
CA GLY A 44 9.27 10.13 4.25
C GLY A 44 8.86 11.61 4.22
N THR A 45 8.99 12.30 3.08
CA THR A 45 8.78 13.76 3.00
C THR A 45 7.32 14.13 2.74
N HIS A 46 6.97 15.39 3.00
CA HIS A 46 5.65 15.90 2.60
C HIS A 46 5.44 15.86 1.07
N ALA A 47 6.50 16.02 0.29
CA ALA A 47 6.44 15.88 -1.17
C ALA A 47 6.09 14.45 -1.58
N ALA A 48 6.64 13.44 -0.89
CA ALA A 48 6.30 12.03 -1.09
C ALA A 48 4.81 11.77 -0.87
N ILE A 49 4.26 12.29 0.22
CA ILE A 49 2.82 12.20 0.53
C ILE A 49 1.98 12.82 -0.60
N LYS A 50 2.35 14.02 -1.08
CA LYS A 50 1.61 14.69 -2.16
C LYS A 50 1.69 13.92 -3.48
N ARG A 51 2.83 13.30 -3.77
CA ARG A 51 2.99 12.43 -4.94
C ARG A 51 2.07 11.21 -4.86
N VAL A 52 2.02 10.54 -3.72
CA VAL A 52 1.13 9.38 -3.52
C VAL A 52 -0.35 9.78 -3.57
N VAL A 53 -0.72 10.94 -3.04
CA VAL A 53 -2.06 11.52 -3.22
C VAL A 53 -2.40 11.67 -4.70
N ALA A 54 -1.49 12.24 -5.50
CA ALA A 54 -1.71 12.43 -6.93
C ALA A 54 -1.83 11.10 -7.70
N LEU A 55 -1.02 10.08 -7.33
CA LEU A 55 -1.05 8.76 -7.98
C LEU A 55 -2.34 7.98 -7.69
N THR A 56 -2.85 8.08 -6.47
CA THR A 56 -3.98 7.26 -5.99
C THR A 56 -5.32 8.00 -5.97
N ASN A 57 -5.30 9.33 -6.15
CA ASN A 57 -6.44 10.23 -5.95
C ASN A 57 -7.12 10.07 -4.57
N ALA A 58 -6.38 9.53 -3.59
CA ALA A 58 -6.86 9.36 -2.23
C ALA A 58 -6.81 10.68 -1.45
N ASN A 59 -7.61 10.79 -0.39
CA ASN A 59 -7.50 11.95 0.49
C ASN A 59 -6.15 11.94 1.22
N GLU A 60 -5.59 13.13 1.44
CA GLU A 60 -4.25 13.27 2.03
C GLU A 60 -4.15 12.69 3.45
N ARG A 61 -5.24 12.72 4.22
CA ARG A 61 -5.28 12.13 5.56
C ARG A 61 -5.11 10.62 5.52
N ALA A 62 -5.72 9.94 4.55
CA ALA A 62 -5.59 8.51 4.34
C ALA A 62 -4.16 8.16 3.97
N VAL A 63 -3.57 8.90 3.01
CA VAL A 63 -2.16 8.70 2.62
C VAL A 63 -1.22 8.90 3.81
N LYS A 64 -1.41 9.97 4.60
CA LYS A 64 -0.64 10.18 5.85
C LYS A 64 -0.76 9.01 6.82
N ASN A 65 -1.95 8.43 6.94
CA ASN A 65 -2.17 7.27 7.80
C ASN A 65 -1.47 6.02 7.25
N TRP A 66 -1.41 5.84 5.91
CA TRP A 66 -0.67 4.75 5.28
C TRP A 66 0.84 4.87 5.56
N PHE A 67 1.43 6.05 5.35
CA PHE A 67 2.83 6.31 5.70
C PHE A 67 3.14 6.14 7.19
N SER A 68 2.14 6.29 8.06
CA SER A 68 2.27 6.12 9.51
C SER A 68 1.87 4.72 10.00
N ALA A 69 1.57 3.78 9.09
CA ALA A 69 1.05 2.44 9.39
C ALA A 69 -0.23 2.43 10.29
N LYS A 70 -1.01 3.52 10.33
CA LYS A 70 -2.25 3.59 11.13
C LYS A 70 -3.38 2.79 10.51
N ASN A 71 -3.41 2.72 9.19
CA ASN A 71 -4.27 1.85 8.40
C ASN A 71 -3.60 1.58 7.06
N GLY A 72 -3.99 0.51 6.38
CA GLY A 72 -3.55 0.23 5.02
C GLY A 72 -4.44 0.90 3.95
N PRO A 73 -3.98 0.95 2.69
CA PRO A 73 -4.81 1.35 1.57
C PRO A 73 -5.97 0.38 1.35
N THR A 74 -7.09 0.89 0.83
CA THR A 74 -8.16 0.02 0.34
C THR A 74 -7.73 -0.67 -0.95
N GLY A 75 -8.40 -1.76 -1.34
CA GLY A 75 -8.01 -2.55 -2.52
C GLY A 75 -7.83 -1.71 -3.80
N ARG A 76 -8.69 -0.71 -4.05
CA ARG A 76 -8.54 0.21 -5.19
C ARG A 76 -7.22 0.98 -5.14
N HIS A 77 -6.94 1.65 -4.02
CA HIS A 77 -5.72 2.44 -3.87
C HIS A 77 -4.46 1.54 -3.85
N LEU A 78 -4.57 0.32 -3.34
CA LEU A 78 -3.48 -0.65 -3.40
C LEU A 78 -3.14 -1.01 -4.84
N VAL A 79 -4.13 -1.21 -5.72
CA VAL A 79 -3.89 -1.45 -7.15
C VAL A 79 -3.21 -0.25 -7.82
N ASP A 80 -3.62 0.97 -7.48
CA ASP A 80 -2.99 2.20 -8.00
C ASP A 80 -1.50 2.30 -7.57
N LEU A 81 -1.20 1.96 -6.32
CA LEU A 81 0.17 1.89 -5.80
C LEU A 81 0.99 0.79 -6.50
N VAL A 82 0.49 -0.43 -6.54
CA VAL A 82 1.17 -1.59 -7.16
C VAL A 82 1.47 -1.37 -8.64
N ARG A 83 0.63 -0.60 -9.35
CA ARG A 83 0.87 -0.25 -10.76
C ARG A 83 2.12 0.62 -10.95
N THR A 84 2.51 1.37 -9.93
CA THR A 84 3.53 2.43 -10.04
C THR A 84 4.75 2.21 -9.15
N SER A 85 4.68 1.27 -8.21
CA SER A 85 5.69 1.02 -7.19
C SER A 85 6.04 -0.47 -7.13
N ASP A 86 7.28 -0.81 -7.48
CA ASP A 86 7.81 -2.17 -7.37
C ASP A 86 7.94 -2.60 -5.90
N GLU A 87 8.26 -1.67 -5.00
CA GLU A 87 8.38 -1.88 -3.57
C GLU A 87 7.03 -2.30 -2.96
N VAL A 88 5.95 -1.64 -3.37
CA VAL A 88 4.60 -1.99 -2.90
C VAL A 88 4.17 -3.34 -3.49
N LEU A 89 4.49 -3.62 -4.76
CA LEU A 89 4.26 -4.94 -5.35
C LEU A 89 5.00 -6.04 -4.58
N GLU A 90 6.29 -5.83 -4.27
CA GLU A 90 7.09 -6.78 -3.48
C GLU A 90 6.52 -7.00 -2.08
N ALA A 91 6.03 -5.96 -1.41
CA ALA A 91 5.39 -6.09 -0.11
C ALA A 91 4.14 -6.99 -0.18
N VAL A 92 3.27 -6.79 -1.18
CA VAL A 92 2.07 -7.63 -1.38
C VAL A 92 2.44 -9.08 -1.71
N LEU A 93 3.45 -9.30 -2.54
CA LEU A 93 3.94 -10.65 -2.86
C LEU A 93 4.53 -11.36 -1.63
N ARG A 94 5.27 -10.63 -0.78
CA ARG A 94 5.82 -11.17 0.46
C ARG A 94 4.72 -11.55 1.45
N LEU A 95 3.76 -10.67 1.67
CA LEU A 95 2.60 -10.92 2.53
C LEU A 95 1.70 -12.06 2.03
N SER A 96 1.68 -12.31 0.72
CA SER A 96 0.94 -13.44 0.13
C SER A 96 1.73 -14.75 0.10
N GLY A 97 2.96 -14.77 0.66
CA GLY A 97 3.82 -15.96 0.65
C GLY A 97 4.41 -16.30 -0.72
N ARG A 98 4.40 -15.36 -1.67
CA ARG A 98 4.85 -15.51 -3.07
C ARG A 98 6.22 -14.86 -3.30
N SER A 99 7.16 -15.09 -2.41
CA SER A 99 8.52 -14.52 -2.51
C SER A 99 9.35 -15.08 -3.67
N ASP A 100 8.97 -16.24 -4.19
CA ASP A 100 9.53 -16.84 -5.41
C ASP A 100 9.35 -15.92 -6.64
N LEU A 101 8.20 -15.25 -6.76
CA LEU A 101 7.93 -14.30 -7.83
C LEU A 101 8.80 -13.05 -7.74
N ILE A 102 9.17 -12.63 -6.52
CA ILE A 102 10.10 -11.51 -6.30
C ILE A 102 11.49 -11.88 -6.83
N LEU A 103 11.98 -13.08 -6.54
CA LEU A 103 13.27 -13.56 -7.02
C LEU A 103 13.31 -13.67 -8.55
N ALA A 104 12.25 -14.23 -9.14
CA ALA A 104 12.13 -14.35 -10.59
C ALA A 104 12.17 -12.97 -11.27
N LYS A 105 11.44 -11.97 -10.74
CA LYS A 105 11.47 -10.59 -11.24
C LYS A 105 12.88 -10.00 -11.14
N LYS A 106 13.52 -10.06 -9.97
CA LYS A 106 14.86 -9.50 -9.76
C LYS A 106 15.91 -10.11 -10.67
N LEU A 107 15.84 -11.42 -10.92
CA LEU A 107 16.72 -12.10 -11.86
C LEU A 107 16.50 -11.60 -13.30
N GLY A 108 15.24 -11.47 -13.71
CA GLY A 108 14.87 -10.90 -15.01
C GLY A 108 15.40 -9.48 -15.19
N ASP A 109 15.17 -8.59 -14.22
CA ASP A 109 15.61 -7.19 -14.22
C ASP A 109 17.15 -7.09 -14.26
N SER A 110 17.84 -7.94 -13.50
CA SER A 110 19.31 -8.01 -13.49
C SER A 110 19.86 -8.43 -14.85
N LYS A 111 19.25 -9.46 -15.47
CA LYS A 111 19.61 -9.90 -16.82
C LYS A 111 19.44 -8.78 -17.84
N GLN A 112 18.33 -8.04 -17.78
CA GLN A 112 18.10 -6.92 -18.69
C GLN A 112 19.11 -5.79 -18.51
N THR A 113 19.49 -5.51 -17.26
CA THR A 113 20.54 -4.54 -16.95
C THR A 113 21.88 -4.94 -17.56
N LEU A 114 22.27 -6.22 -17.42
CA LEU A 114 23.50 -6.73 -18.02
C LEU A 114 23.49 -6.61 -19.56
N ILE A 115 22.38 -6.96 -20.21
CA ILE A 115 22.24 -6.81 -21.67
C ILE A 115 22.40 -5.34 -22.08
N LYS A 116 21.76 -4.42 -21.35
CA LYS A 116 21.92 -2.97 -21.62
C LYS A 116 23.38 -2.53 -21.48
N MET A 117 24.09 -2.96 -20.45
CA MET A 117 25.51 -2.63 -20.25
C MET A 117 26.40 -3.19 -21.38
N LEU A 118 26.15 -4.42 -21.81
CA LEU A 118 26.90 -5.02 -22.93
C LEU A 118 26.69 -4.26 -24.24
N ASN A 119 25.45 -3.84 -24.52
CA ASN A 119 25.14 -3.03 -25.71
C ASN A 119 25.90 -1.69 -25.68
N LEU A 120 25.92 -0.99 -24.54
CA LEU A 120 26.64 0.26 -24.37
C LEU A 120 28.15 0.10 -24.60
N ILE A 121 28.75 -1.01 -24.14
CA ILE A 121 30.17 -1.30 -24.40
C ILE A 121 30.41 -1.51 -25.89
N GLY A 122 29.51 -2.26 -26.56
CA GLY A 122 29.60 -2.46 -28.01
C GLY A 122 29.53 -1.16 -28.80
N GLU A 123 28.67 -0.23 -28.40
CA GLU A 123 28.55 1.12 -29.01
C GLU A 123 29.81 1.98 -28.84
N LEU A 124 30.57 1.80 -27.75
CA LEU A 124 31.80 2.54 -27.49
C LEU A 124 33.04 1.97 -28.18
N GLN A 125 32.96 0.70 -28.63
CA GLN A 125 34.07 0.00 -29.29
C GLN A 125 33.99 0.03 -30.83
N GLY A 126 32.88 0.51 -31.39
CA GLY A 126 32.69 0.76 -32.82
C GLY A 126 32.98 2.21 -33.20
#